data_AF-A0A8I1AKM2-F1
#
_entry.id   AF-A0A8I1AKM2-F1
#
_cell.length_a   1.000
_cell.length_b   1.000
_cell.length_c   1.000
_cell.angle_alpha   90.00
_cell.angle_beta   90.00
_cell.angle_gamma   90.00
#
_symmetry.space_group_name_H-M   'P 1'
#
loop_
_entity.id
_entity.type
_entity.pdbx_description
1 polymer ?
#
loop_
_entity_poly.entity_id
_entity_poly.type
_entity_poly.pdbx_seq_one_letter_code
_entity_poly.pdbx_strand_id
1 'polypeptide(L)'
;MYTHYDLMLPLLKVMQLNDVTYSLKEAYDALILELHCSEEEINETMEDGRNVIFYRLQWAKTYLKKAGFIDYPQRAHFKLSNLGRGIDLKNLKKLDRKYLSQFDSFNEFRKVNLKAQKELRKENVEEINLSSDELTPPEIITQQSNLLKNDLKIDLLTLVKNNSPQFFERLVVDLLVAMGYGGSHQDAAQAIGKTSDGGIDGIISEDRLGLDKIYVQAKRWENTVGRPDIQQFKGALADQVAKKGVFITTSSFSREAIESAKKSGIVLIDGDKLTSLMIEFGLGVQIERSFYIYKIDQDRFDEDNF
;
A
#
# COMPACT_ATOMS: atom_id res chain seq x y z
N MET A 1 6.99 16.69 0.71
CA MET A 1 6.13 15.89 -0.19
C MET A 1 4.97 16.77 -0.65
N TYR A 2 4.80 16.96 -1.96
CA TYR A 2 3.80 17.89 -2.52
C TYR A 2 2.39 17.30 -2.52
N THR A 3 1.41 18.01 -1.98
CA THR A 3 -0.01 17.62 -2.08
C THR A 3 -0.59 18.00 -3.44
N HIS A 4 -1.77 17.47 -3.78
CA HIS A 4 -2.46 17.88 -5.01
C HIS A 4 -2.79 19.39 -5.05
N TYR A 5 -2.98 20.05 -3.90
CA TYR A 5 -3.15 21.51 -3.79
C TYR A 5 -1.86 22.29 -4.06
N ASP A 6 -0.72 21.78 -3.59
CA ASP A 6 0.58 22.43 -3.82
C ASP A 6 0.94 22.46 -5.31
N LEU A 7 0.44 21.50 -6.10
CA LEU A 7 0.66 21.41 -7.54
C LEU A 7 -0.22 22.36 -8.36
N MET A 8 -1.37 22.83 -7.82
CA MET A 8 -2.34 23.58 -8.63
C MET A 8 -1.85 24.97 -9.03
N LEU A 9 -1.28 25.73 -8.08
CA LEU A 9 -0.81 27.10 -8.35
C LEU A 9 0.39 27.13 -9.32
N PRO A 10 1.45 26.33 -9.14
CA PRO A 10 2.55 26.25 -10.10
C PRO A 10 2.07 25.80 -11.48
N LEU A 11 1.15 24.83 -11.56
CA LEU A 11 0.58 24.42 -12.83
C LEU A 11 -0.15 25.57 -13.55
N LEU A 12 -0.99 26.33 -12.85
CA LEU A 12 -1.68 27.47 -13.46
C LEU A 12 -0.69 28.57 -13.90
N LYS A 13 0.41 28.81 -13.16
CA LYS A 13 1.46 29.76 -13.55
C LYS A 13 2.13 29.34 -14.86
N VAL A 14 2.56 28.08 -14.94
CA VAL A 14 3.15 27.50 -16.16
C VAL A 14 2.18 27.64 -17.35
N MET A 15 0.90 27.35 -17.12
CA MET A 15 -0.12 27.47 -18.16
C MET A 15 -0.39 28.93 -18.56
N GLN A 16 -0.35 29.90 -17.64
CA GLN A 16 -0.55 31.33 -17.95
C GLN A 16 0.62 31.93 -18.73
N LEU A 17 1.85 31.46 -18.48
CA LEU A 17 3.04 31.95 -19.17
C LEU A 17 3.02 31.62 -20.68
N ASN A 18 2.53 30.43 -21.02
CA ASN A 18 2.57 29.94 -22.41
C ASN A 18 1.21 30.01 -23.12
N ASP A 19 0.09 30.04 -22.38
CA ASP A 19 -1.31 29.96 -22.88
C ASP A 19 -1.53 28.95 -24.01
N VAL A 20 -0.82 27.82 -23.94
CA VAL A 20 -0.94 26.69 -24.89
C VAL A 20 -1.81 25.58 -24.32
N THR A 21 -2.12 24.61 -25.18
CA THR A 21 -2.77 23.36 -24.79
C THR A 21 -1.71 22.37 -24.31
N TYR A 22 -1.95 21.71 -23.18
CA TYR A 22 -1.04 20.76 -22.56
C TYR A 22 -1.63 19.35 -22.54
N SER A 23 -0.82 18.36 -22.87
CA SER A 23 -1.04 16.98 -22.42
C SER A 23 -0.66 16.82 -20.95
N LEU A 24 -1.11 15.73 -20.30
CA LEU A 24 -0.73 15.45 -18.91
C LEU A 24 0.78 15.26 -18.73
N LYS A 25 1.47 14.72 -19.74
CA LYS A 25 2.92 14.50 -19.71
C LYS A 25 3.68 15.82 -19.82
N GLU A 26 3.31 16.67 -20.78
CA GLU A 26 3.94 18.00 -20.93
C GLU A 26 3.73 18.87 -19.69
N ALA A 27 2.54 18.79 -19.09
CA ALA A 27 2.26 19.48 -17.84
C ALA A 27 3.10 18.95 -16.68
N TYR A 28 3.34 17.64 -16.61
CA TYR A 28 4.21 17.03 -15.61
C TYR A 28 5.67 17.49 -15.76
N ASP A 29 6.20 17.43 -16.99
CA ASP A 29 7.57 17.82 -17.29
C ASP A 29 7.81 19.32 -16.96
N ALA A 30 6.86 20.19 -17.34
CA ALA A 30 6.94 21.61 -17.04
C ALA A 30 6.78 21.91 -15.53
N LEU A 31 5.95 21.14 -14.82
CA LEU A 31 5.70 21.32 -13.39
C LEU A 31 6.92 20.94 -12.54
N ILE A 32 7.63 19.86 -12.88
CA ILE A 32 8.85 19.45 -12.19
C ILE A 32 9.94 20.51 -12.30
N LEU A 33 10.07 21.12 -13.48
CA LEU A 33 11.02 22.20 -13.72
C LEU A 33 10.69 23.44 -12.90
N GLU A 34 9.41 23.83 -12.84
CA GLU A 34 8.93 24.98 -12.04
C GLU A 34 9.08 24.74 -10.53
N LEU A 35 8.87 23.51 -10.06
CA LEU A 35 8.98 23.15 -8.64
C LEU A 35 10.41 22.87 -8.17
N HIS A 36 11.36 22.73 -9.11
CA HIS A 36 12.73 22.32 -8.84
C HIS A 36 12.83 21.01 -8.03
N CYS A 37 12.02 20.00 -8.37
CA CYS A 37 11.99 18.74 -7.64
C CYS A 37 13.33 17.98 -7.70
N SER A 38 13.69 17.32 -6.62
CA SER A 38 14.85 16.43 -6.54
C SER A 38 14.62 15.08 -7.25
N GLU A 39 15.69 14.36 -7.57
CA GLU A 39 15.58 13.01 -8.16
C GLU A 39 14.85 12.02 -7.24
N GLU A 40 14.98 12.15 -5.92
CA GLU A 40 14.25 11.31 -4.95
C GLU A 40 12.74 11.55 -5.04
N GLU A 41 12.31 12.82 -5.12
CA GLU A 41 10.89 13.19 -5.24
C GLU A 41 10.31 12.80 -6.61
N ILE A 42 11.10 12.93 -7.68
CA ILE A 42 10.69 12.52 -9.03
C ILE A 42 10.52 11.01 -9.11
N ASN A 43 11.33 10.22 -8.41
CA ASN A 43 11.26 8.75 -8.44
C ASN A 43 10.34 8.15 -7.36
N GLU A 44 9.67 8.97 -6.55
CA GLU A 44 8.75 8.51 -5.53
C GLU A 44 7.53 7.79 -6.15
N THR A 45 7.22 6.60 -5.65
CA THR A 45 6.10 5.77 -6.12
C THR A 45 5.12 5.44 -5.00
N MET A 46 3.84 5.32 -5.37
CA MET A 46 2.79 4.78 -4.52
C MET A 46 2.96 3.26 -4.34
N GLU A 47 2.21 2.67 -3.41
CA GLU A 47 2.22 1.22 -3.16
C GLU A 47 1.86 0.38 -4.42
N ASP A 48 1.13 0.98 -5.37
CA ASP A 48 0.78 0.35 -6.65
C ASP A 48 1.76 0.65 -7.80
N GLY A 49 2.91 1.26 -7.49
CA GLY A 49 3.98 1.57 -8.45
C GLY A 49 3.75 2.84 -9.29
N ARG A 50 2.63 3.56 -9.13
CA ARG A 50 2.41 4.83 -9.84
C ARG A 50 3.26 5.95 -9.25
N ASN A 51 3.77 6.84 -10.09
CA ASN A 51 4.51 8.02 -9.65
C ASN A 51 3.63 8.97 -8.82
N VAL A 52 4.11 9.39 -7.64
CA VAL A 52 3.34 10.19 -6.68
C VAL A 52 2.97 11.56 -7.25
N ILE A 53 3.94 12.29 -7.81
CA ILE A 53 3.72 13.63 -8.38
C ILE A 53 2.78 13.55 -9.58
N PHE A 54 2.99 12.58 -10.48
CA PHE A 54 2.15 12.40 -11.66
C PHE A 54 0.70 12.08 -11.28
N TYR A 55 0.50 11.22 -10.27
CA TYR A 55 -0.82 10.89 -9.76
C TYR A 55 -1.52 12.10 -9.13
N ARG A 56 -0.82 12.86 -8.28
CA ARG A 56 -1.37 14.07 -7.65
C ARG A 56 -1.64 15.18 -8.66
N LEU A 57 -0.86 15.27 -9.73
CA LEU A 57 -1.12 16.19 -10.85
C LEU A 57 -2.45 15.86 -11.56
N GLN A 58 -2.81 14.59 -11.72
CA GLN A 58 -4.12 14.22 -12.27
C GLN A 58 -5.29 14.75 -11.42
N TRP A 59 -5.12 14.72 -10.10
CA TRP A 59 -6.09 15.26 -9.16
C TRP A 59 -6.10 16.79 -9.14
N ALA A 60 -4.93 17.43 -9.17
CA ALA A 60 -4.80 18.87 -9.35
C ALA A 60 -5.57 19.33 -10.60
N LYS A 61 -5.33 18.67 -11.74
CA LYS A 61 -6.07 18.89 -13.00
C LYS A 61 -7.58 18.72 -12.82
N THR A 62 -8.01 17.66 -12.14
CA THR A 62 -9.44 17.39 -11.91
C THR A 62 -10.09 18.51 -11.10
N TYR A 63 -9.45 18.95 -10.02
CA TYR A 63 -9.98 20.01 -9.14
C TYR A 63 -10.00 21.36 -9.86
N LEU A 64 -8.95 21.70 -10.62
CA LEU A 64 -8.93 22.89 -11.46
C LEU A 64 -10.05 22.87 -12.51
N LYS A 65 -10.34 21.70 -13.12
CA LYS A 65 -11.46 21.56 -14.05
C LYS A 65 -12.79 21.77 -13.36
N LYS A 66 -12.98 21.19 -12.16
CA LYS A 66 -14.21 21.34 -11.37
C LYS A 66 -14.40 22.76 -10.83
N ALA A 67 -13.32 23.48 -10.55
CA ALA A 67 -13.36 24.91 -10.22
C ALA A 67 -13.57 25.81 -11.46
N GLY A 68 -13.49 25.25 -12.67
CA GLY A 68 -13.71 25.98 -13.91
C GLY A 68 -12.50 26.74 -14.43
N PHE A 69 -11.29 26.49 -13.92
CA PHE A 69 -10.06 27.17 -14.35
C PHE A 69 -9.44 26.62 -15.62
N ILE A 70 -9.73 25.36 -15.97
CA ILE A 70 -9.22 24.72 -17.18
C ILE A 70 -10.35 24.07 -17.97
N ASP A 71 -10.12 23.91 -19.27
CA ASP A 71 -10.99 23.22 -20.21
C ASP A 71 -10.28 22.09 -20.94
N TYR A 72 -11.04 21.13 -21.45
CA TYR A 72 -10.54 20.02 -22.26
C TYR A 72 -10.91 20.28 -23.72
N PRO A 73 -9.99 20.84 -24.54
CA PRO A 73 -10.27 21.14 -25.94
C PRO A 73 -10.33 19.88 -26.81
N GLN A 74 -9.54 18.86 -26.45
CA GLN A 74 -9.45 17.59 -27.16
C GLN A 74 -9.02 16.49 -26.19
N ARG A 75 -9.16 15.22 -26.59
CA ARG A 75 -8.84 14.04 -25.77
C ARG A 75 -7.43 14.14 -25.18
N ALA A 76 -7.30 13.81 -23.90
CA ALA A 76 -6.04 13.84 -23.13
C ALA A 76 -5.32 15.19 -23.00
N HIS A 77 -5.91 16.29 -23.50
CA HIS A 77 -5.31 17.62 -23.45
C HIS A 77 -6.18 18.61 -22.68
N PHE A 78 -5.55 19.64 -22.12
CA PHE A 78 -6.21 20.70 -21.36
C PHE A 78 -5.57 22.06 -21.56
N LYS A 79 -6.37 23.13 -21.45
CA LYS A 79 -5.93 24.53 -21.57
C LYS A 79 -6.61 25.41 -20.53
N LEU A 80 -6.12 26.62 -20.31
CA LEU A 80 -6.81 27.58 -19.43
C LEU A 80 -8.18 27.96 -20.00
N SER A 81 -9.17 28.01 -19.11
CA SER A 81 -10.48 28.61 -19.39
C SER A 81 -10.37 30.14 -19.36
N ASN A 82 -11.43 30.83 -19.79
CA ASN A 82 -11.49 32.30 -19.66
C ASN A 82 -11.36 32.76 -18.21
N LEU A 83 -11.92 31.98 -17.28
CA LEU A 83 -11.83 32.25 -15.86
C LEU A 83 -10.38 32.03 -15.36
N GLY A 84 -9.72 30.94 -15.76
CA GLY A 84 -8.32 30.67 -15.40
C GLY A 84 -7.32 31.72 -15.93
N ARG A 85 -7.57 32.29 -17.12
CA ARG A 85 -6.75 33.41 -17.66
C ARG A 85 -6.90 34.69 -16.85
N GLY A 86 -8.10 34.96 -16.31
CA GLY A 86 -8.42 36.21 -15.62
C GLY A 86 -7.91 36.33 -14.19
N ILE A 87 -7.29 35.29 -13.63
CA ILE A 87 -6.83 35.27 -12.24
C ILE A 87 -5.44 35.89 -12.12
N ASP A 88 -5.29 36.81 -11.19
CA ASP A 88 -3.97 37.31 -10.79
C ASP A 88 -3.24 36.30 -9.90
N LEU A 89 -2.40 35.48 -10.50
CA LEU A 89 -1.58 34.49 -9.80
C LEU A 89 -0.33 35.09 -9.13
N LYS A 90 -0.01 36.38 -9.36
CA LYS A 90 1.22 37.00 -8.84
C LYS A 90 1.18 37.21 -7.33
N ASN A 91 -0.01 37.49 -6.79
CA ASN A 91 -0.21 37.74 -5.37
C ASN A 91 -0.72 36.52 -4.57
N LEU A 92 -1.01 35.41 -5.26
CA LEU A 92 -1.46 34.18 -4.61
C LEU A 92 -0.26 33.41 -4.03
N LYS A 93 -0.32 33.13 -2.73
CA LYS A 93 0.66 32.26 -2.05
C LYS A 93 0.35 30.76 -2.19
N LYS A 94 -0.94 30.39 -2.14
CA LYS A 94 -1.43 29.02 -2.35
C LYS A 94 -2.83 29.04 -2.96
N LEU A 95 -3.11 28.05 -3.80
CA LEU A 95 -4.44 27.76 -4.32
C LEU A 95 -4.99 26.58 -3.52
N ASP A 96 -5.52 26.88 -2.34
CA ASP A 96 -5.99 25.88 -1.38
C ASP A 96 -7.52 25.67 -1.49
N ARG A 97 -8.04 24.76 -0.65
CA ARG A 97 -9.48 24.51 -0.54
C ARG A 97 -10.29 25.79 -0.28
N LYS A 98 -9.78 26.72 0.55
CA LYS A 98 -10.49 27.96 0.90
C LYS A 98 -10.65 28.85 -0.32
N TYR A 99 -9.60 28.96 -1.14
CA TYR A 99 -9.63 29.68 -2.40
C TYR A 99 -10.59 29.05 -3.41
N LEU A 100 -10.52 27.73 -3.61
CA LEU A 100 -11.42 27.03 -4.53
C LEU A 100 -12.89 27.12 -4.13
N SER A 101 -13.19 27.18 -2.82
CA SER A 101 -14.55 27.29 -2.29
C SER A 101 -15.21 28.65 -2.57
N GLN A 102 -14.51 29.60 -3.21
CA GLN A 102 -15.09 30.86 -3.67
C GLN A 102 -15.85 30.71 -4.99
N PHE A 103 -15.66 29.61 -5.71
CA PHE A 103 -16.26 29.36 -7.02
C PHE A 103 -17.47 28.43 -6.91
N ASP A 104 -18.62 28.85 -7.45
CA ASP A 104 -19.88 28.11 -7.35
C ASP A 104 -19.80 26.71 -7.97
N SER A 105 -19.09 26.57 -9.09
CA SER A 105 -18.82 25.28 -9.77
C SER A 105 -18.10 24.28 -8.86
N PHE A 106 -17.13 24.74 -8.07
CA PHE A 106 -16.41 23.91 -7.12
C PHE A 106 -17.28 23.55 -5.91
N ASN A 107 -18.08 24.51 -5.43
CA ASN A 107 -19.03 24.29 -4.35
C ASN A 107 -20.14 23.32 -4.74
N GLU A 108 -20.62 23.33 -5.97
CA GLU A 108 -21.59 22.34 -6.48
C GLU A 108 -21.01 20.93 -6.53
N PHE A 109 -19.80 20.77 -7.07
CA PHE A 109 -19.06 19.50 -7.01
C PHE A 109 -18.93 18.98 -5.57
N ARG A 110 -18.66 19.88 -4.62
CA ARG A 110 -18.57 19.52 -3.20
C ARG A 110 -19.93 19.23 -2.56
N LYS A 111 -20.98 19.97 -2.91
CA LYS A 111 -22.35 19.74 -2.42
C LYS A 111 -22.88 18.38 -2.84
N VAL A 112 -22.53 17.88 -4.03
CA VAL A 112 -22.85 16.52 -4.47
C VAL A 112 -22.18 15.48 -3.56
N ASN A 113 -20.90 15.69 -3.22
CA ASN A 113 -20.18 14.83 -2.26
C ASN A 113 -20.74 14.94 -0.82
N LEU A 114 -21.15 16.13 -0.38
CA LEU A 114 -21.71 16.36 0.95
C LEU A 114 -23.17 15.88 1.11
N LYS A 115 -24.00 15.94 0.05
CA LYS A 115 -25.36 15.35 0.06
C LYS A 115 -25.28 13.84 0.19
N ALA A 116 -24.34 13.19 -0.50
CA ALA A 116 -24.05 11.77 -0.33
C ALA A 116 -23.61 11.44 1.11
N GLN A 117 -22.82 12.31 1.76
CA GLN A 117 -22.43 12.13 3.17
C GLN A 117 -23.56 12.43 4.18
N LYS A 118 -24.47 13.36 3.88
CA LYS A 118 -25.57 13.75 4.78
C LYS A 118 -26.72 12.74 4.83
N GLU A 119 -26.97 11.98 3.77
CA GLU A 119 -27.96 10.88 3.84
C GLU A 119 -27.46 9.68 4.67
N LEU A 120 -26.14 9.56 4.88
CA LEU A 120 -25.51 8.52 5.73
C LEU A 120 -25.29 8.94 7.19
N ARG A 121 -25.37 10.24 7.51
CA ARG A 121 -25.07 10.79 8.85
C ARG A 121 -26.31 11.43 9.48
N LYS A 122 -27.31 10.62 9.82
CA LYS A 122 -28.18 10.93 10.96
C LYS A 122 -27.54 10.32 12.20
N GLU A 123 -26.57 11.04 12.77
CA GLU A 123 -26.28 11.14 14.21
C GLU A 123 -24.90 11.77 14.43
N ASN A 124 -24.82 12.53 15.52
CA ASN A 124 -23.76 13.48 15.87
C ASN A 124 -22.37 12.83 15.93
N VAL A 125 -21.41 13.40 15.20
CA VAL A 125 -19.99 13.37 15.60
C VAL A 125 -19.35 14.70 15.23
N GLU A 126 -18.67 15.28 16.21
CA GLU A 126 -17.87 16.49 16.15
C GLU A 126 -16.87 16.48 14.98
N GLU A 127 -16.58 17.67 14.46
CA GLU A 127 -15.60 17.90 13.40
C GLU A 127 -14.22 17.38 13.80
N ILE A 128 -13.83 16.20 13.30
CA ILE A 128 -12.42 15.85 13.20
C ILE A 128 -11.84 16.67 12.04
N ASN A 129 -11.30 17.82 12.39
CA ASN A 129 -10.62 18.76 11.50
C ASN A 129 -9.10 18.48 11.48
N LEU A 130 -8.49 18.60 10.29
CA LEU A 130 -7.07 18.96 10.01
C LEU A 130 -6.04 17.91 9.49
N SER A 131 -6.43 16.76 8.93
CA SER A 131 -5.46 15.96 8.13
C SER A 131 -5.99 15.35 6.83
N SER A 132 -7.31 15.30 6.63
CA SER A 132 -7.93 14.69 5.44
C SER A 132 -7.99 15.61 4.21
N ASP A 133 -7.72 16.91 4.37
CA ASP A 133 -7.87 17.87 3.26
C ASP A 133 -6.71 17.82 2.25
N GLU A 134 -5.56 17.27 2.62
CA GLU A 134 -4.38 17.20 1.75
C GLU A 134 -4.34 15.94 0.87
N LEU A 135 -5.11 14.92 1.26
CA LEU A 135 -5.17 13.62 0.62
C LEU A 135 -6.29 13.57 -0.41
N THR A 136 -6.01 12.92 -1.53
CA THR A 136 -7.00 12.61 -2.56
C THR A 136 -7.96 11.52 -2.04
N PRO A 137 -9.20 11.43 -2.55
CA PRO A 137 -10.14 10.40 -2.09
C PRO A 137 -9.60 8.96 -2.13
N PRO A 138 -8.83 8.54 -3.16
CA PRO A 138 -8.22 7.21 -3.15
C PRO A 138 -7.10 7.05 -2.12
N GLU A 139 -6.29 8.09 -1.87
CA GLU A 139 -5.29 8.06 -0.78
C GLU A 139 -5.97 7.90 0.59
N ILE A 140 -7.12 8.56 0.80
CA ILE A 140 -7.94 8.37 2.01
C ILE A 140 -8.39 6.91 2.10
N ILE A 141 -8.92 6.33 1.02
CA ILE A 141 -9.36 4.92 1.00
C ILE A 141 -8.18 3.98 1.33
N THR A 142 -7.02 4.17 0.70
CA THR A 142 -5.83 3.35 0.96
C THR A 142 -5.38 3.48 2.42
N GLN A 143 -5.32 4.70 2.95
CA GLN A 143 -4.93 4.92 4.35
C GLN A 143 -5.90 4.21 5.30
N GLN A 144 -7.21 4.37 5.10
CA GLN A 144 -8.22 3.71 5.94
C GLN A 144 -8.17 2.19 5.79
N SER A 145 -7.94 1.68 4.58
CA SER A 145 -7.74 0.25 4.32
C SER A 145 -6.51 -0.30 5.06
N ASN A 146 -5.41 0.46 5.08
CA ASN A 146 -4.19 0.07 5.81
C ASN A 146 -4.40 0.08 7.33
N LEU A 147 -5.17 1.04 7.86
CA LEU A 147 -5.56 1.04 9.27
C LEU A 147 -6.38 -0.22 9.63
N LEU A 148 -7.43 -0.52 8.84
CA LEU A 148 -8.23 -1.74 9.05
C LEU A 148 -7.39 -3.01 8.95
N LYS A 149 -6.44 -3.07 8.01
CA LYS A 149 -5.52 -4.20 7.87
C LYS A 149 -4.61 -4.33 9.09
N ASN A 150 -4.10 -3.22 9.63
CA ASN A 150 -3.23 -3.24 10.80
C ASN A 150 -3.97 -3.69 12.06
N ASP A 151 -5.20 -3.22 12.27
CA ASP A 151 -6.06 -3.68 13.37
C ASP A 151 -6.31 -5.18 13.26
N LEU A 152 -6.65 -5.66 12.05
CA LEU A 152 -6.82 -7.09 11.79
C LEU A 152 -5.54 -7.91 12.07
N LYS A 153 -4.35 -7.40 11.72
CA LYS A 153 -3.08 -8.07 12.05
C LYS A 153 -2.90 -8.23 13.56
N ILE A 154 -3.23 -7.22 14.34
CA ILE A 154 -3.13 -7.26 15.81
C ILE A 154 -4.07 -8.33 16.39
N ASP A 155 -5.32 -8.35 15.91
CA ASP A 155 -6.33 -9.32 16.34
C ASP A 155 -5.93 -10.75 15.97
N LEU A 156 -5.48 -10.96 14.72
CA LEU A 156 -4.97 -12.25 14.26
C LEU A 156 -3.79 -12.72 15.11
N LEU A 157 -2.82 -11.86 15.38
CA LEU A 157 -1.66 -12.24 16.18
C LEU A 157 -2.07 -12.66 17.59
N THR A 158 -3.02 -11.94 18.20
CA THR A 158 -3.59 -12.28 19.51
C THR A 158 -4.24 -13.66 19.49
N LEU A 159 -5.06 -13.96 18.48
CA LEU A 159 -5.69 -15.27 18.32
C LEU A 159 -4.64 -16.39 18.17
N VAL A 160 -3.60 -16.17 17.36
CA VAL A 160 -2.51 -17.14 17.19
C VAL A 160 -1.77 -17.39 18.50
N LYS A 161 -1.45 -16.33 19.26
CA LYS A 161 -0.79 -16.43 20.57
C LYS A 161 -1.63 -17.18 21.60
N ASN A 162 -2.95 -17.05 21.57
CA ASN A 162 -3.86 -17.72 22.52
C ASN A 162 -4.05 -19.22 22.28
N ASN A 163 -3.58 -19.73 21.14
CA ASN A 163 -3.64 -21.16 20.82
C ASN A 163 -2.42 -21.94 21.35
N SER A 164 -2.47 -23.27 21.24
CA SER A 164 -1.38 -24.15 21.68
C SER A 164 -0.14 -24.04 20.78
N PRO A 165 1.06 -24.39 21.28
CA PRO A 165 2.27 -24.47 20.45
C PRO A 165 2.10 -25.37 19.21
N GLN A 166 1.46 -26.53 19.37
CA GLN A 166 1.21 -27.47 18.28
C GLN A 166 0.27 -26.89 17.22
N PHE A 167 -0.71 -26.07 17.64
CA PHE A 167 -1.55 -25.33 16.70
C PHE A 167 -0.72 -24.35 15.89
N PHE A 168 0.20 -23.62 16.53
CA PHE A 168 1.06 -22.65 15.84
C PHE A 168 1.99 -23.32 14.82
N GLU A 169 2.61 -24.45 15.17
CA GLU A 169 3.43 -25.24 14.25
C GLU A 169 2.63 -25.64 13.00
N ARG A 170 1.40 -26.14 13.19
CA ARG A 170 0.51 -26.50 12.08
C ARG A 170 0.10 -25.29 11.25
N LEU A 171 -0.27 -24.18 11.87
CA LEU A 171 -0.63 -22.94 11.19
C LEU A 171 0.52 -22.44 10.31
N VAL A 172 1.75 -22.52 10.81
CA VAL A 172 2.95 -22.15 10.06
C VAL A 172 3.13 -23.01 8.81
N VAL A 173 2.94 -24.32 8.92
CA VAL A 173 3.00 -25.22 7.76
C VAL A 173 1.86 -24.91 6.78
N ASP A 174 0.63 -24.72 7.27
CA ASP A 174 -0.53 -24.36 6.44
C ASP A 174 -0.26 -23.05 5.66
N LEU A 175 0.40 -22.08 6.28
CA LEU A 175 0.81 -20.84 5.63
C LEU A 175 1.81 -21.09 4.50
N LEU A 176 2.87 -21.85 4.76
CA LEU A 176 3.87 -22.15 3.73
C LEU A 176 3.25 -22.91 2.55
N VAL A 177 2.27 -23.79 2.82
CA VAL A 177 1.50 -24.48 1.77
C VAL A 177 0.63 -23.51 0.98
N ALA A 178 -0.06 -22.58 1.64
CA ALA A 178 -0.86 -21.55 0.98
C ALA A 178 0.01 -20.64 0.08
N MET A 179 1.27 -20.43 0.46
CA MET A 179 2.28 -19.73 -0.34
C MET A 179 2.82 -20.55 -1.53
N GLY A 180 2.48 -21.83 -1.62
CA GLY A 180 2.86 -22.73 -2.71
C GLY A 180 4.06 -23.65 -2.41
N TYR A 181 4.58 -23.66 -1.18
CA TYR A 181 5.61 -24.62 -0.75
C TYR A 181 5.00 -26.00 -0.44
N GLY A 182 5.83 -27.05 -0.47
CA GLY A 182 5.46 -28.40 -0.01
C GLY A 182 4.93 -29.34 -1.08
N GLY A 183 4.89 -28.92 -2.35
CA GLY A 183 4.51 -29.77 -3.46
C GLY A 183 3.03 -30.16 -3.44
N SER A 184 2.72 -31.41 -3.08
CA SER A 184 1.35 -31.88 -2.88
C SER A 184 0.87 -31.63 -1.45
N HIS A 185 -0.43 -31.36 -1.25
CA HIS A 185 -0.99 -31.07 0.07
C HIS A 185 -0.80 -32.23 1.08
N GLN A 186 -0.65 -33.46 0.61
CA GLN A 186 -0.42 -34.65 1.44
C GLN A 186 1.03 -34.75 1.92
N ASP A 187 2.00 -34.33 1.12
CA ASP A 187 3.42 -34.35 1.49
C ASP A 187 3.75 -33.26 2.51
N ALA A 188 3.15 -32.08 2.36
CA ALA A 188 3.30 -30.99 3.32
C ALA A 188 2.67 -31.31 4.69
N ALA A 189 1.55 -32.02 4.75
CA ALA A 189 0.94 -32.45 6.01
C ALA A 189 1.82 -33.48 6.78
N GLN A 190 2.67 -34.24 6.08
CA GLN A 190 3.64 -35.15 6.70
C GLN A 190 4.91 -34.46 7.22
N ALA A 191 5.07 -33.15 6.96
CA ALA A 191 6.20 -32.34 7.43
C ALA A 191 6.19 -32.10 8.93
N ILE A 192 5.01 -32.16 9.56
CA ILE A 192 4.80 -31.83 10.98
C ILE A 192 5.25 -32.99 11.86
N GLY A 193 6.19 -32.73 12.78
CA GLY A 193 6.49 -33.64 13.90
C GLY A 193 7.44 -34.80 13.61
N LYS A 194 8.15 -34.84 12.47
CA LYS A 194 9.12 -35.92 12.17
C LYS A 194 10.52 -35.72 12.77
N THR A 195 10.85 -34.56 13.32
CA THR A 195 12.20 -34.28 13.86
C THR A 195 12.13 -33.64 15.24
N SER A 196 12.21 -34.47 16.28
CA SER A 196 12.49 -34.04 17.67
C SER A 196 14.00 -33.81 17.85
N ASP A 197 14.65 -33.11 16.93
CA ASP A 197 16.10 -32.90 16.96
C ASP A 197 16.43 -31.42 17.09
N GLY A 198 16.81 -31.01 18.31
CA GLY A 198 17.59 -29.80 18.59
C GLY A 198 16.99 -28.42 18.27
N GLY A 199 15.84 -28.34 17.59
CA GLY A 199 15.20 -27.11 17.15
C GLY A 199 14.90 -27.08 15.65
N ILE A 200 14.22 -28.11 15.12
CA ILE A 200 13.53 -28.09 13.82
C ILE A 200 12.11 -28.60 14.04
N ASP A 201 11.10 -27.79 13.77
CA ASP A 201 9.68 -28.15 14.00
C ASP A 201 9.02 -28.76 12.75
N GLY A 202 9.57 -28.51 11.55
CA GLY A 202 9.05 -29.08 10.31
C GLY A 202 10.01 -29.03 9.11
N ILE A 203 9.73 -29.83 8.09
CA ILE A 203 10.52 -29.89 6.84
C ILE A 203 9.57 -29.85 5.65
N ILE A 204 9.65 -28.81 4.83
CA ILE A 204 8.79 -28.61 3.66
C ILE A 204 9.61 -28.56 2.37
N SER A 205 9.11 -29.12 1.28
CA SER A 205 9.77 -29.01 -0.02
C SER A 205 9.64 -27.61 -0.60
N GLU A 206 10.70 -27.09 -1.22
CA GLU A 206 10.65 -25.81 -1.93
C GLU A 206 9.87 -25.92 -3.25
N ASP A 207 9.94 -27.09 -3.87
CA ASP A 207 9.38 -27.38 -5.18
C ASP A 207 8.50 -28.64 -5.17
N ARG A 208 7.72 -28.83 -6.24
CA ARG A 208 6.80 -29.96 -6.37
C ARG A 208 7.48 -31.32 -6.54
N LEU A 209 8.73 -31.35 -7.00
CA LEU A 209 9.51 -32.57 -7.18
C LEU A 209 10.23 -32.98 -5.87
N GLY A 210 10.27 -32.09 -4.88
CA GLY A 210 10.87 -32.34 -3.57
C GLY A 210 12.40 -32.43 -3.61
N LEU A 211 13.03 -31.78 -4.60
CA LEU A 211 14.48 -31.79 -4.76
C LEU A 211 15.17 -30.96 -3.68
N ASP A 212 14.61 -29.79 -3.38
CA ASP A 212 15.09 -28.91 -2.33
C ASP A 212 14.14 -28.93 -1.12
N LYS A 213 14.74 -28.95 0.08
CA LYS A 213 14.03 -28.93 1.37
C LYS A 213 14.32 -27.65 2.12
N ILE A 214 13.27 -27.09 2.70
CA ILE A 214 13.27 -25.94 3.60
C ILE A 214 12.94 -26.46 4.99
N TYR A 215 13.81 -26.16 5.94
CA TYR A 215 13.62 -26.53 7.34
C TYR A 215 12.96 -25.37 8.08
N VAL A 216 12.01 -25.68 8.94
CA VAL A 216 11.15 -24.69 9.58
C VAL A 216 11.29 -24.79 11.09
N GLN A 217 11.48 -23.64 11.74
CA GLN A 217 11.34 -23.48 13.18
C GLN A 217 10.19 -22.51 13.45
N ALA A 218 9.21 -22.91 14.25
CA ALA A 218 8.04 -22.15 14.64
C ALA A 218 8.03 -21.92 16.17
N LYS A 219 8.41 -20.72 16.59
CA LYS A 219 8.54 -20.36 18.00
C LYS A 219 7.40 -19.44 18.47
N ARG A 220 6.41 -19.99 19.19
CA ARG A 220 5.36 -19.18 19.84
C ARG A 220 5.93 -18.49 21.09
N TRP A 221 6.26 -17.21 20.98
CA TRP A 221 6.96 -16.45 22.02
C TRP A 221 6.30 -15.10 22.30
N GLU A 222 6.44 -14.64 23.54
CA GLU A 222 6.09 -13.27 23.94
C GLU A 222 7.31 -12.34 23.92
N ASN A 223 8.47 -12.85 24.33
CA ASN A 223 9.71 -12.07 24.36
C ASN A 223 10.39 -12.00 22.98
N THR A 224 11.24 -11.01 22.79
CA THR A 224 12.07 -10.88 21.59
C THR A 224 12.98 -12.10 21.42
N VAL A 225 13.02 -12.66 20.22
CA VAL A 225 13.90 -13.78 19.85
C VAL A 225 15.32 -13.28 19.66
N GLY A 226 16.29 -13.90 20.32
CA GLY A 226 17.67 -13.44 20.37
C GLY A 226 18.61 -14.20 19.45
N ARG A 227 19.87 -13.75 19.40
CA ARG A 227 20.95 -14.45 18.68
C ARG A 227 21.12 -15.93 19.07
N PRO A 228 21.01 -16.34 20.35
CA PRO A 228 21.18 -17.74 20.73
C PRO A 228 20.20 -18.68 20.03
N ASP A 229 18.94 -18.28 19.89
CA ASP A 229 17.91 -19.07 19.21
C ASP A 229 18.25 -19.30 17.74
N ILE A 230 18.70 -18.25 17.05
CA ILE A 230 19.12 -18.34 15.66
C ILE A 230 20.39 -19.19 15.53
N GLN A 231 21.32 -19.13 16.49
CA GLN A 231 22.52 -19.97 16.49
C GLN A 231 22.20 -21.45 16.72
N GLN A 232 21.26 -21.74 17.61
CA GLN A 232 20.77 -23.10 17.82
C GLN A 232 20.16 -23.66 16.53
N PHE A 233 19.28 -22.88 15.88
CA PHE A 233 18.67 -23.29 14.62
C PHE A 233 19.72 -23.52 13.52
N LYS A 234 20.73 -22.65 13.41
CA LYS A 234 21.86 -22.87 12.48
C LYS A 234 22.61 -24.17 12.73
N GLY A 235 22.80 -24.54 14.00
CA GLY A 235 23.40 -25.81 14.39
C GLY A 235 22.59 -26.98 13.86
N ALA A 236 21.28 -26.97 14.13
CA ALA A 236 20.36 -28.00 13.65
C ALA A 236 20.33 -28.10 12.12
N LEU A 237 20.39 -26.97 11.40
CA LEU A 237 20.52 -26.97 9.93
C LEU A 237 21.82 -27.61 9.46
N ALA A 238 22.94 -27.33 10.13
CA ALA A 238 24.24 -27.90 9.78
C ALA A 238 24.27 -29.42 9.98
N ASP A 239 23.65 -29.92 11.06
CA ASP A 239 23.52 -31.36 11.35
C ASP A 239 22.72 -32.09 10.26
N GLN A 240 21.75 -31.40 9.64
CA GLN A 240 20.94 -31.92 8.53
C GLN A 240 21.52 -31.60 7.13
N VAL A 241 22.72 -31.01 7.06
CA VAL A 241 23.38 -30.54 5.81
C VAL A 241 22.44 -29.63 4.98
N ALA A 242 21.59 -28.89 5.68
CA ALA A 242 20.58 -28.02 5.10
C ALA A 242 21.15 -26.64 4.76
N LYS A 243 20.76 -26.10 3.61
CA LYS A 243 21.20 -24.76 3.17
C LYS A 243 20.15 -23.66 3.37
N LYS A 244 18.88 -24.05 3.55
CA LYS A 244 17.73 -23.15 3.59
C LYS A 244 16.90 -23.42 4.83
N GLY A 245 16.59 -22.38 5.58
CA GLY A 245 15.73 -22.46 6.75
C GLY A 245 14.81 -21.26 6.88
N VAL A 246 13.65 -21.45 7.50
CA VAL A 246 12.72 -20.37 7.84
C VAL A 246 12.48 -20.43 9.34
N PHE A 247 12.74 -19.31 10.03
CA PHE A 247 12.45 -19.16 11.45
C PHE A 247 11.26 -18.22 11.60
N ILE A 248 10.19 -18.71 12.21
CA ILE A 248 8.90 -18.03 12.32
C ILE A 248 8.59 -17.85 13.81
N THR A 249 8.18 -16.65 14.21
CA THR A 249 7.83 -16.35 15.60
C THR A 249 6.61 -15.43 15.68
N THR A 250 5.85 -15.54 16.77
CA THR A 250 4.77 -14.60 17.11
C THR A 250 5.26 -13.29 17.72
N SER A 251 6.57 -13.16 17.95
CA SER A 251 7.23 -11.98 18.52
C SER A 251 8.10 -11.26 17.48
N SER A 252 9.04 -10.43 17.93
CA SER A 252 10.04 -9.75 17.11
C SER A 252 11.43 -10.39 17.28
N PHE A 253 12.35 -10.07 16.36
CA PHE A 253 13.75 -10.47 16.44
C PHE A 253 14.63 -9.33 16.94
N SER A 254 15.66 -9.65 17.73
CA SER A 254 16.70 -8.67 18.08
C SER A 254 17.55 -8.33 16.86
N ARG A 255 18.23 -7.18 16.90
CA ARG A 255 19.14 -6.77 15.81
C ARG A 255 20.25 -7.80 15.58
N GLU A 256 20.79 -8.38 16.64
CA GLU A 256 21.83 -9.41 16.61
C GLU A 256 21.30 -10.73 16.03
N ALA A 257 20.02 -11.06 16.27
CA ALA A 257 19.36 -12.22 15.67
C ALA A 257 19.24 -12.06 14.16
N ILE A 258 18.81 -10.88 13.69
CA ILE A 258 18.70 -10.54 12.27
C ILE A 258 20.07 -10.59 11.58
N GLU A 259 21.09 -9.97 12.20
CA GLU A 259 22.46 -9.98 11.67
C GLU A 259 23.05 -11.40 11.63
N SER A 260 22.70 -12.25 12.60
CA SER A 260 23.05 -13.67 12.57
C SER A 260 22.41 -14.35 11.36
N ALA A 261 21.09 -14.24 11.17
CA ALA A 261 20.37 -14.96 10.11
C ALA A 261 20.86 -14.63 8.69
N LYS A 262 21.19 -13.36 8.41
CA LYS A 262 21.68 -12.89 7.08
C LYS A 262 22.86 -13.69 6.53
N LYS A 263 23.70 -14.27 7.39
CA LYS A 263 24.92 -14.99 7.00
C LYS A 263 24.73 -16.50 6.78
N SER A 264 23.51 -17.03 6.88
CA SER A 264 23.29 -18.48 6.97
C SER A 264 22.08 -19.03 6.22
N GLY A 265 21.56 -18.30 5.22
CA GLY A 265 20.44 -18.79 4.41
C GLY A 265 19.13 -18.98 5.20
N ILE A 266 19.01 -18.29 6.34
CA ILE A 266 17.80 -18.33 7.19
C ILE A 266 16.95 -17.10 6.89
N VAL A 267 15.69 -17.35 6.55
CA VAL A 267 14.66 -16.31 6.43
C VAL A 267 13.95 -16.15 7.77
N LEU A 268 13.80 -14.91 8.23
CA LEU A 268 13.08 -14.58 9.46
C LEU A 268 11.68 -14.06 9.14
N ILE A 269 10.68 -14.56 9.87
CA ILE A 269 9.29 -14.11 9.81
C ILE A 269 8.83 -13.82 11.24
N ASP A 270 8.63 -12.55 11.56
CA ASP A 270 8.14 -12.09 12.86
C ASP A 270 6.61 -12.02 12.87
N GLY A 271 6.02 -11.65 14.01
CA GLY A 271 4.56 -11.62 14.16
C GLY A 271 3.85 -10.67 13.19
N ASP A 272 4.49 -9.55 12.84
CA ASP A 272 3.94 -8.59 11.88
C ASP A 272 3.96 -9.14 10.44
N LYS A 273 5.09 -9.74 10.03
CA LYS A 273 5.19 -10.37 8.72
C LYS A 273 4.32 -11.62 8.60
N LEU A 274 4.25 -12.42 9.66
CA LEU A 274 3.39 -13.60 9.75
C LEU A 274 1.93 -13.24 9.46
N THR A 275 1.39 -12.26 10.16
CA THR A 275 -0.02 -11.83 9.99
C THR A 275 -0.25 -11.14 8.65
N SER A 276 0.75 -10.44 8.11
CA SER A 276 0.68 -9.89 6.75
C SER A 276 0.51 -11.00 5.71
N LEU A 277 1.32 -12.06 5.81
CA LEU A 277 1.26 -13.22 4.93
C LEU A 277 -0.05 -14.00 5.12
N MET A 278 -0.53 -14.16 6.35
CA MET A 278 -1.84 -14.77 6.62
C MET A 278 -2.96 -14.05 5.89
N ILE A 279 -2.97 -12.72 5.92
CA ILE A 279 -3.97 -11.91 5.19
C ILE A 279 -3.79 -12.05 3.67
N GLU A 280 -2.56 -11.95 3.18
CA GLU A 280 -2.23 -12.03 1.75
C GLU A 280 -2.65 -13.35 1.12
N PHE A 281 -2.40 -14.47 1.82
CA PHE A 281 -2.71 -15.83 1.35
C PHE A 281 -4.06 -16.35 1.85
N GLY A 282 -4.87 -15.52 2.51
CA GLY A 282 -6.22 -15.88 2.96
C GLY A 282 -6.27 -16.92 4.08
N LEU A 283 -5.22 -17.06 4.88
CA LEU A 283 -5.16 -18.02 5.98
C LEU A 283 -5.73 -17.42 7.27
N GLY A 284 -6.81 -18.01 7.80
CA GLY A 284 -7.43 -17.54 9.04
C GLY A 284 -8.24 -16.24 8.90
N VAL A 285 -8.48 -15.79 7.66
CA VAL A 285 -9.28 -14.61 7.33
C VAL A 285 -10.30 -14.93 6.26
N GLN A 286 -11.34 -14.10 6.16
CA GLN A 286 -12.37 -14.20 5.13
C GLN A 286 -12.68 -12.81 4.59
N ILE A 287 -13.06 -12.74 3.31
CA ILE A 287 -13.52 -11.49 2.70
C ILE A 287 -14.92 -11.19 3.24
N GLU A 288 -15.02 -10.17 4.09
CA GLU A 288 -16.33 -9.69 4.59
C GLU A 288 -17.08 -8.87 3.52
N ARG A 289 -16.36 -8.02 2.77
CA ARG A 289 -16.93 -7.14 1.75
C ARG A 289 -15.89 -6.76 0.69
N SER A 290 -16.36 -6.50 -0.54
CA SER A 290 -15.54 -5.96 -1.64
C SER A 290 -16.15 -4.68 -2.18
N PHE A 291 -15.30 -3.72 -2.56
CA PHE A 291 -15.71 -2.46 -3.17
C PHE A 291 -15.01 -2.30 -4.52
N TYR A 292 -15.76 -1.86 -5.54
CA TYR A 292 -15.22 -1.58 -6.86
C TYR A 292 -15.14 -0.08 -7.11
N ILE A 293 -13.98 0.39 -7.58
CA ILE A 293 -13.78 1.78 -8.01
C ILE A 293 -13.83 1.79 -9.53
N TYR A 294 -14.85 2.45 -10.09
CA TYR A 294 -15.00 2.58 -11.55
C TYR A 294 -14.29 3.85 -12.05
N LYS A 295 -13.66 3.72 -13.23
CA LYS A 295 -13.11 4.83 -14.00
C LYS A 295 -13.83 4.87 -15.34
N ILE A 296 -14.04 6.06 -15.89
CA ILE A 296 -14.56 6.22 -17.24
C ILE A 296 -13.58 5.56 -18.21
N ASP A 297 -14.08 4.62 -19.00
CA ASP A 297 -13.42 4.11 -20.19
C ASP A 297 -13.52 5.18 -21.29
N GLN A 298 -12.45 5.96 -21.46
CA GLN A 298 -12.41 7.05 -22.42
C GLN A 298 -12.47 6.55 -23.87
N ASP A 299 -12.00 5.31 -24.15
CA ASP A 299 -12.00 4.75 -25.50
C ASP A 299 -13.42 4.50 -26.03
N ARG A 300 -14.36 4.21 -25.12
CA ARG A 300 -15.77 3.96 -25.43
C ARG A 300 -16.51 5.19 -25.95
N PHE A 301 -16.02 6.40 -25.64
CA PHE A 301 -16.65 7.68 -26.00
C PHE A 301 -15.87 8.44 -27.09
N ASP A 302 -14.95 7.76 -27.77
CA ASP A 302 -14.29 8.30 -28.95
C ASP A 302 -15.20 8.07 -30.18
N GLU A 303 -15.61 9.14 -30.85
CA GLU A 303 -16.50 9.06 -32.03
C GLU A 303 -15.80 8.34 -33.19
N ASP A 304 -14.47 8.40 -33.26
CA ASP A 304 -13.67 7.70 -34.28
C ASP A 304 -13.66 6.17 -34.09
N ASN A 305 -14.13 5.67 -32.94
CA ASN A 305 -14.24 4.24 -32.62
C ASN A 305 -15.66 3.68 -32.85
N PHE A 306 -16.60 4.47 -33.39
CA PHE A 306 -17.99 4.08 -33.64
C PHE A 306 -18.33 3.94 -35.13
#